data_AF-A0A9X6XHF8-F1
#
_entry.id   AF-A0A9X6XHF8-F1
#
_cell.length_a   1.000
_cell.length_b   1.000
_cell.length_c   1.000
_cell.angle_alpha   90.00
_cell.angle_beta   90.00
_cell.angle_gamma   90.00
#
_symmetry.space_group_name_H-M   'P 1'
#
loop_
_entity.id
_entity.type
_entity.pdbx_description
1 polymer ?
#
loop_
_entity_poly.entity_id
_entity_poly.type
_entity_poly.pdbx_seq_one_letter_code
_entity_poly.pdbx_strand_id
1 'polypeptide(L)'
;MAIEFNPIFDGMPNGPQKIKENFDKINEGRQWGPTQNATPSNGAQGAFTYKVRNDNQFVVITFWPTGIKTNPGRIVYLPSSITSRMLTFDFIGRTDNGGYGTMRVDGDTGKCTFTANDDGGIYIQQTVALK
;
A
#
# COMPACT_ATOMS: atom_id res chain seq x y z
N MET A 1 -2.91 -15.78 3.56
CA MET A 1 -3.34 -17.14 3.18
C MET A 1 -2.15 -17.86 2.58
N ALA A 2 -1.91 -19.11 2.93
CA ALA A 2 -0.89 -19.92 2.28
C ALA A 2 -1.41 -20.37 0.89
N ILE A 3 -0.58 -20.27 -0.14
CA ILE A 3 -0.89 -20.81 -1.46
C ILE A 3 -0.65 -22.32 -1.43
N GLU A 4 -1.68 -23.11 -1.71
CA GLU A 4 -1.55 -24.56 -1.77
C GLU A 4 -1.07 -25.01 -3.15
N PHE A 5 0.13 -25.58 -3.21
CA PHE A 5 0.72 -26.09 -4.43
C PHE A 5 0.40 -27.57 -4.65
N ASN A 6 0.16 -27.94 -5.91
CA ASN A 6 0.13 -29.32 -6.32
C ASN A 6 1.52 -29.95 -6.09
N PRO A 7 1.62 -31.16 -5.53
CA PRO A 7 2.89 -31.85 -5.37
C PRO A 7 3.50 -32.17 -6.74
N ILE A 8 4.81 -31.97 -6.87
CA ILE A 8 5.58 -32.24 -8.09
C ILE A 8 6.60 -33.36 -7.79
N PHE A 9 6.50 -34.46 -8.51
CA PHE A 9 7.39 -35.62 -8.37
C PHE A 9 7.48 -36.40 -9.68
N ASP A 10 8.53 -37.22 -9.80
CA ASP A 10 8.79 -38.00 -11.01
C ASP A 10 7.70 -39.04 -11.29
N GLY A 11 7.38 -39.26 -12.57
CA GLY A 11 6.32 -40.19 -13.02
C GLY A 11 4.88 -39.76 -12.70
N MET A 12 4.63 -38.52 -12.27
CA MET A 12 3.28 -38.11 -11.88
C MET A 12 2.31 -37.96 -13.08
N PRO A 13 1.02 -38.34 -12.92
CA PRO A 13 0.02 -38.08 -13.95
C PRO A 13 -0.25 -36.58 -14.10
N ASN A 14 -0.43 -36.13 -15.35
CA ASN A 14 -0.70 -34.74 -15.71
C ASN A 14 0.39 -33.76 -15.23
N GLY A 15 1.66 -34.20 -15.33
CA GLY A 15 2.87 -33.44 -15.01
C GLY A 15 2.79 -31.96 -15.43
N PRO A 16 2.71 -31.68 -16.74
CA PRO A 16 2.67 -30.32 -17.27
C PRO A 16 1.51 -29.46 -16.73
N GLN A 17 0.31 -30.02 -16.60
CA GLN A 17 -0.89 -29.27 -16.17
C GLN A 17 -0.75 -28.81 -14.72
N LYS A 18 -0.34 -29.70 -13.81
CA LYS A 18 -0.15 -29.36 -12.40
C LYS A 18 0.94 -28.31 -12.17
N ILE A 19 2.01 -28.35 -12.99
CA ILE A 19 3.06 -27.33 -12.98
C ILE A 19 2.49 -25.98 -13.42
N LYS A 20 1.72 -25.95 -14.53
CA LYS A 20 1.05 -24.74 -15.00
C LYS A 20 0.13 -24.16 -13.92
N GLU A 21 -0.72 -24.99 -13.32
CA GLU A 21 -1.62 -24.57 -12.23
C GLU A 21 -0.85 -23.95 -11.04
N ASN A 22 0.31 -24.51 -10.68
CA ASN A 22 1.15 -23.92 -9.64
C ASN A 22 1.71 -22.54 -10.04
N PHE A 23 2.13 -22.36 -11.29
CA PHE A 23 2.56 -21.04 -11.78
C PHE A 23 1.40 -20.04 -11.87
N ASP A 24 0.21 -20.48 -12.26
CA ASP A 24 -0.98 -19.64 -12.29
C ASP A 24 -1.30 -19.12 -10.87
N LYS A 25 -1.26 -19.99 -9.85
CA LYS A 25 -1.42 -19.60 -8.44
C LYS A 25 -0.37 -18.56 -7.97
N ILE A 26 0.89 -18.70 -8.39
CA ILE A 26 1.95 -17.71 -8.10
C ILE A 26 1.60 -16.37 -8.76
N ASN A 27 1.18 -16.41 -10.03
CA ASN A 27 0.84 -15.20 -10.78
C ASN A 27 -0.37 -14.49 -10.17
N GLU A 28 -1.42 -15.22 -9.83
CA GLU A 28 -2.61 -14.70 -9.13
C GLU A 28 -2.25 -14.08 -7.78
N GLY A 29 -1.36 -14.73 -7.01
CA GLY A 29 -0.84 -14.19 -5.75
C GLY A 29 -0.07 -12.87 -5.92
N ARG A 30 0.59 -12.67 -7.07
CA ARG A 30 1.35 -11.44 -7.39
C ARG A 30 0.48 -10.31 -7.94
N GLN A 31 -0.79 -10.56 -8.27
CA GLN A 31 -1.70 -9.50 -8.70
C GLN A 31 -2.10 -8.61 -7.52
N TRP A 32 -2.39 -7.35 -7.84
CA TRP A 32 -2.92 -6.39 -6.87
C TRP A 32 -4.42 -6.59 -6.70
N GLY A 33 -4.88 -6.59 -5.46
CA GLY A 33 -6.30 -6.55 -5.14
C GLY A 33 -6.96 -5.23 -5.56
N PRO A 34 -8.27 -5.09 -5.29
CA PRO A 34 -9.01 -3.89 -5.63
C PRO A 34 -8.48 -2.65 -4.89
N THR A 35 -8.66 -1.48 -5.50
CA THR A 35 -8.41 -0.19 -4.84
C THR A 35 -9.33 -0.02 -3.65
N GLN A 36 -8.77 0.43 -2.53
CA GLN A 36 -9.47 0.74 -1.29
C GLN A 36 -9.14 2.17 -0.85
N ASN A 37 -10.01 2.75 -0.01
CA ASN A 37 -9.81 4.08 0.55
C ASN A 37 -9.29 4.00 1.98
N ALA A 38 -8.31 4.83 2.30
CA ALA A 38 -7.91 5.11 3.68
C ALA A 38 -8.92 6.05 4.36
N THR A 39 -8.88 6.15 5.68
CA THR A 39 -9.84 6.95 6.45
C THR A 39 -9.26 8.33 6.77
N PRO A 40 -9.71 9.41 6.10
CA PRO A 40 -9.26 10.77 6.42
C PRO A 40 -9.81 11.25 7.77
N SER A 41 -9.04 12.09 8.48
CA SER A 41 -9.56 12.90 9.59
C SER A 41 -10.51 13.98 9.08
N ASN A 42 -11.30 14.57 9.98
CA ASN A 42 -12.14 15.70 9.61
C ASN A 42 -11.29 16.83 8.97
N GLY A 43 -11.74 17.34 7.83
CA GLY A 43 -11.06 18.39 7.07
C GLY A 43 -9.86 17.97 6.23
N ALA A 44 -9.46 16.69 6.20
CA ALA A 44 -8.44 16.23 5.25
C ALA A 44 -9.01 16.22 3.82
N GLN A 45 -8.28 16.84 2.88
CA GLN A 45 -8.66 16.97 1.48
C GLN A 45 -7.61 16.28 0.61
N GLY A 46 -8.06 15.61 -0.45
CA GLY A 46 -7.19 14.88 -1.36
C GLY A 46 -7.71 13.49 -1.71
N ALA A 47 -6.84 12.69 -2.35
CA ALA A 47 -7.09 11.29 -2.65
C ALA A 47 -6.21 10.40 -1.76
N PHE A 48 -6.82 9.40 -1.10
CA PHE A 48 -6.13 8.54 -0.15
C PHE A 48 -6.46 7.08 -0.40
N THR A 49 -5.72 6.46 -1.31
CA THR A 49 -6.03 5.10 -1.76
C THR A 49 -4.88 4.13 -1.48
N TYR A 50 -5.21 2.85 -1.37
CA TYR A 50 -4.23 1.78 -1.27
C TYR A 50 -4.74 0.50 -1.98
N LYS A 51 -3.81 -0.40 -2.29
CA LYS A 51 -4.09 -1.78 -2.72
C LYS A 51 -3.20 -2.74 -1.96
N VAL A 52 -3.74 -3.89 -1.58
CA VAL A 52 -2.96 -5.00 -1.00
C VAL A 52 -2.75 -6.05 -2.09
N ARG A 53 -1.53 -6.59 -2.19
CA ARG A 53 -1.24 -7.69 -3.11
C ARG A 53 -1.95 -8.96 -2.63
N ASN A 54 -2.41 -9.81 -3.55
CA ASN A 54 -3.27 -10.96 -3.19
C ASN A 54 -2.56 -11.97 -2.25
N ASP A 55 -1.25 -12.12 -2.37
CA ASP A 55 -0.42 -12.90 -1.45
C ASP A 55 -0.22 -12.25 -0.08
N ASN A 56 -0.83 -11.08 0.15
CA ASN A 56 -0.77 -10.28 1.36
C ASN A 56 0.64 -9.82 1.75
N GLN A 57 1.65 -9.91 0.88
CA GLN A 57 3.03 -9.55 1.24
C GLN A 57 3.34 -8.05 1.07
N PHE A 58 2.55 -7.33 0.27
CA PHE A 58 2.83 -5.93 -0.04
C PHE A 58 1.56 -5.10 -0.03
N VAL A 59 1.73 -3.82 0.29
CA VAL A 59 0.73 -2.78 0.08
C VAL A 59 1.33 -1.71 -0.83
N VAL A 60 0.55 -1.22 -1.78
CA VAL A 60 0.87 0.04 -2.48
C VAL A 60 -0.04 1.13 -1.93
N ILE A 61 0.55 2.23 -1.50
CA ILE A 61 -0.12 3.42 -0.99
C ILE A 61 -0.01 4.49 -2.07
N THR A 62 -1.13 5.12 -2.44
CA THR A 62 -1.19 6.22 -3.41
C THR A 62 -2.00 7.37 -2.81
N PHE A 63 -1.30 8.35 -2.25
CA PHE A 63 -1.86 9.49 -1.54
C PHE A 63 -1.54 10.81 -2.25
N TRP A 64 -2.51 11.73 -2.25
CA TRP A 64 -2.38 13.09 -2.75
C TRP A 64 -3.14 14.05 -1.81
N PRO A 65 -2.61 14.34 -0.61
CA PRO A 65 -3.14 15.38 0.28
C PRO A 65 -2.90 16.78 -0.30
N THR A 66 -3.82 17.72 -0.03
CA THR A 66 -3.67 19.15 -0.35
C THR A 66 -3.84 20.01 0.91
N GLY A 67 -3.38 21.27 0.86
CA GLY A 67 -3.60 22.25 1.95
C GLY A 67 -2.87 21.91 3.26
N ILE A 68 -1.76 21.19 3.19
CA ILE A 68 -1.05 20.67 4.38
C ILE A 68 -0.34 21.78 5.15
N LYS A 69 0.26 22.78 4.48
CA LYS A 69 0.97 23.86 5.18
C LYS A 69 0.03 24.67 6.08
N THR A 70 -1.14 25.05 5.58
CA THR A 70 -2.13 25.80 6.36
C THR A 70 -2.92 24.91 7.33
N ASN A 71 -2.92 23.59 7.12
CA ASN A 71 -3.66 22.64 7.95
C ASN A 71 -2.79 21.43 8.35
N PRO A 72 -1.73 21.62 9.16
CA PRO A 72 -0.79 20.55 9.52
C PRO A 72 -1.43 19.43 10.34
N GLY A 73 -2.63 19.65 10.89
CA GLY A 73 -3.41 18.63 11.62
C GLY A 73 -4.16 17.64 10.71
N ARG A 74 -4.10 17.78 9.39
CA ARG A 74 -4.74 16.85 8.45
C ARG A 74 -4.01 15.51 8.47
N ILE A 75 -4.72 14.48 8.89
CA ILE A 75 -4.20 13.13 9.11
C ILE A 75 -5.08 12.14 8.33
N VAL A 76 -4.50 11.01 7.95
CA VAL A 76 -5.22 9.89 7.32
C VAL A 76 -4.86 8.61 8.07
N TYR A 77 -5.77 7.65 8.14
CA TYR A 77 -5.53 6.36 8.79
C TYR A 77 -5.62 5.24 7.77
N LEU A 78 -4.57 4.42 7.70
CA LEU A 78 -4.63 3.09 7.10
C LEU A 78 -5.31 2.12 8.09
N PRO A 79 -6.02 1.09 7.60
CA PRO A 79 -6.72 0.16 8.48
C PRO A 79 -5.74 -0.73 9.28
N SER A 80 -6.16 -1.12 10.47
CA SER A 80 -5.39 -2.00 11.37
C SER A 80 -5.06 -3.37 10.77
N SER A 81 -5.89 -3.85 9.84
CA SER A 81 -5.65 -5.09 9.08
C SER A 81 -4.37 -5.06 8.23
N ILE A 82 -3.86 -3.86 7.90
CA ILE A 82 -2.61 -3.66 7.17
C ILE A 82 -1.50 -3.22 8.13
N THR A 83 -1.80 -2.26 9.00
CA THR A 83 -0.76 -1.56 9.78
C THR A 83 -0.18 -2.46 10.86
N SER A 84 -0.98 -3.34 11.47
CA SER A 84 -0.50 -4.42 12.35
C SER A 84 0.57 -5.30 11.71
N ARG A 85 0.71 -5.25 10.38
CA ARG A 85 1.67 -5.97 9.55
C ARG A 85 2.64 -5.05 8.81
N MET A 86 2.82 -3.80 9.23
CA MET A 86 3.69 -2.84 8.56
C MET A 86 4.71 -2.29 9.57
N LEU A 87 5.89 -1.88 9.08
CA LEU A 87 6.81 -1.06 9.87
C LEU A 87 6.40 0.41 9.78
N THR A 88 6.96 1.24 10.64
CA THR A 88 6.86 2.69 10.51
C THR A 88 7.79 3.18 9.41
N PHE A 89 7.29 3.99 8.48
CA PHE A 89 8.05 4.50 7.34
C PHE A 89 7.87 6.00 7.18
N ASP A 90 8.93 6.64 6.68
CA ASP A 90 8.89 8.02 6.20
C ASP A 90 9.08 8.01 4.68
N PHE A 91 8.18 8.67 3.97
CA PHE A 91 8.19 8.80 2.52
C PHE A 91 8.39 10.25 2.13
N ILE A 92 9.16 10.47 1.06
CA ILE A 92 9.28 11.78 0.42
C ILE A 92 8.37 11.77 -0.81
N GLY A 93 7.50 12.78 -0.90
CA GLY A 93 6.62 13.04 -2.02
C GLY A 93 7.03 14.29 -2.78
N ARG A 94 6.64 14.37 -4.05
CA ARG A 94 6.81 15.56 -4.87
C ARG A 94 5.57 16.43 -4.74
N THR A 95 5.74 17.74 -4.56
CA THR A 95 4.61 18.68 -4.56
C THR A 95 4.30 19.18 -5.97
N ASP A 96 3.05 19.57 -6.20
CA ASP A 96 2.58 20.11 -7.50
C ASP A 96 3.41 21.34 -7.96
N ASN A 97 3.92 22.14 -7.02
CA ASN A 97 4.74 23.33 -7.31
C ASN A 97 6.23 23.01 -7.49
N GLY A 98 6.61 21.73 -7.61
CA GLY A 98 7.99 21.31 -7.80
C GLY A 98 8.84 21.27 -6.53
N GLY A 99 8.24 21.43 -5.35
CA GLY A 99 8.88 21.23 -4.06
C GLY A 99 8.82 19.78 -3.56
N TYR A 100 9.18 19.59 -2.28
CA TYR A 100 9.11 18.32 -1.58
C TYR A 100 8.18 18.40 -0.38
N GLY A 101 7.49 17.30 -0.11
CA GLY A 101 6.75 17.05 1.12
C GLY A 101 7.10 15.69 1.68
N THR A 102 6.73 15.42 2.92
CA THR A 102 6.92 14.12 3.56
C THR A 102 5.61 13.55 4.05
N MET A 103 5.57 12.22 4.15
CA MET A 103 4.55 11.49 4.88
C MET A 103 5.23 10.53 5.83
N ARG A 104 4.82 10.55 7.10
CA ARG A 104 5.15 9.48 8.05
C ARG A 104 3.94 8.60 8.24
N VAL A 105 4.12 7.29 8.07
CA VAL A 105 3.12 6.28 8.38
C VAL A 105 3.56 5.53 9.63
N ASP A 106 2.79 5.69 10.70
CA ASP A 106 2.96 4.97 11.95
C ASP A 106 2.43 3.53 11.79
N GLY A 107 3.31 2.54 11.91
CA GLY A 107 2.96 1.13 11.73
C GLY A 107 2.03 0.59 12.83
N ASP A 108 2.09 1.13 14.04
CA ASP A 108 1.29 0.63 15.16
C ASP A 108 -0.15 1.15 15.10
N THR A 109 -0.31 2.43 14.75
CA THR A 109 -1.61 3.12 14.76
C THR A 109 -2.24 3.29 13.38
N GLY A 110 -1.47 3.11 12.30
CA GLY A 110 -1.89 3.41 10.94
C GLY A 110 -1.99 4.89 10.60
N LYS A 111 -1.58 5.76 11.53
CA LYS A 111 -1.65 7.20 11.39
C LYS A 111 -0.64 7.69 10.35
N CYS A 112 -1.15 8.30 9.29
CA CYS A 112 -0.41 8.96 8.23
C CYS A 112 -0.42 10.46 8.49
N THR A 113 0.76 11.03 8.75
CA THR A 113 0.96 12.46 8.98
C THR A 113 1.75 13.05 7.82
N PHE A 114 1.44 14.29 7.43
CA PHE A 114 2.01 14.93 6.25
C PHE A 114 2.72 16.23 6.62
N THR A 115 3.75 16.59 5.85
CA THR A 115 4.41 17.89 5.97
C THR A 115 4.74 18.41 4.57
N ALA A 116 4.45 19.69 4.32
CA ALA A 116 4.80 20.37 3.09
C ALA A 116 5.11 21.85 3.35
N ASN A 117 5.88 22.44 2.43
CA ASN A 117 6.28 23.84 2.47
C ASN A 117 5.27 24.80 1.80
N ASP A 118 4.24 24.24 1.16
CA ASP A 118 3.13 24.93 0.50
C ASP A 118 1.81 24.14 0.67
N ASP A 119 0.72 24.69 0.14
CA ASP A 119 -0.61 24.07 0.15
C ASP A 119 -0.91 23.27 -1.12
N GLY A 120 0.08 23.12 -2.01
CA GLY A 120 -0.04 22.26 -3.18
C GLY A 120 -0.25 20.80 -2.79
N GLY A 121 -0.67 19.99 -3.76
CA GLY A 121 -0.80 18.56 -3.55
C GLY A 121 0.56 17.90 -3.38
N ILE A 122 0.67 16.94 -2.46
CA ILE A 122 1.87 16.10 -2.30
C ILE A 122 1.58 14.73 -2.92
N TYR A 123 2.15 14.40 -4.07
CA TYR A 123 1.98 13.07 -4.64
C TYR A 123 2.95 12.06 -4.02
N ILE A 124 2.40 11.03 -3.38
CA ILE A 124 3.16 9.92 -2.79
C ILE A 124 2.58 8.61 -3.32
N GLN A 125 3.41 7.85 -4.03
CA GLN A 125 3.11 6.47 -4.40
C GLN A 125 4.26 5.56 -3.97
N GLN A 126 3.99 4.64 -3.06
CA GLN A 126 5.03 3.80 -2.45
C GLN A 126 4.53 2.37 -2.27
N THR A 127 5.39 1.41 -2.61
CA THR A 127 5.16 -0.02 -2.35
C THR A 127 5.93 -0.42 -1.11
N VAL A 128 5.22 -0.99 -0.14
CA VAL A 128 5.74 -1.32 1.18
C VAL A 128 5.56 -2.81 1.43
N ALA A 129 6.61 -3.46 1.93
CA ALA A 129 6.54 -4.84 2.37
C ALA A 129 5.81 -4.94 3.72
N LEU A 130 4.97 -5.95 3.86
CA LEU A 130 4.31 -6.30 5.12
C LEU A 130 5.12 -7.39 5.84
N LYS A 131 5.17 -7.32 7.17
CA LYS A 131 5.73 -8.37 8.05
C LYS A 131 4.82 -9.61 8.11
#